data_AF-A0A4W5LE71-F1
#
_entry.id   AF-A0A4W5LE71-F1
#
_cell.length_a   1.000
_cell.length_b   1.000
_cell.length_c   1.000
_cell.angle_alpha   90.00
_cell.angle_beta   90.00
_cell.angle_gamma   90.00
#
_symmetry.space_group_name_H-M   'P 1'
#
loop_
_entity.id
_entity.type
_entity.pdbx_description
1 polymer ?
#
loop_
_entity_poly.entity_id
_entity_poly.type
_entity_poly.pdbx_seq_one_letter_code
_entity_poly.pdbx_strand_id
1 'polypeptide(L)'
;MVTEPDPVVLVTEPDPVVLVAEPDPVVVVTEPDPVVLVTEPDPVVLVAEPDPVVVVAEPDPVVVVTEPDPVVVVTEPDPVVVVTEPDPVVVVTEPDPVVVVTEPDPVVVVSEPDPVVLVTEPDPVVVVTEPDPVVVVTEPDPVVVVTEPDPIYAISFSSLEQPVAKTSNFLFPLSNGNCWV
;
A
#
# COMPACT_ATOMS: atom_id res chain seq x y z
N MET A 1 -3.93 -1.91 37.53
CA MET A 1 -3.76 -1.99 36.06
C MET A 1 -2.26 -2.08 35.88
N VAL A 2 -1.75 -3.28 35.61
CA VAL A 2 -0.35 -3.46 35.22
C VAL A 2 -0.41 -3.33 33.70
N THR A 3 0.09 -2.22 33.17
CA THR A 3 0.39 -2.11 31.74
C THR A 3 1.68 -2.87 31.53
N GLU A 4 1.60 -4.01 30.85
CA GLU A 4 2.79 -4.65 30.30
C GLU A 4 3.31 -3.74 29.17
N PRO A 5 4.64 -3.59 29.03
CA PRO A 5 5.21 -2.80 27.94
C PRO A 5 5.00 -3.53 26.61
N ASP A 6 4.71 -2.78 25.56
CA ASP A 6 4.58 -3.29 24.19
C ASP A 6 5.84 -4.06 23.79
N PRO A 7 5.70 -5.27 23.21
CA PRO A 7 6.83 -6.12 22.85
C PRO A 7 7.58 -5.52 21.66
N VAL A 8 8.90 -5.33 21.80
CA VAL A 8 9.77 -4.85 20.73
C VAL A 8 10.64 -6.00 20.23
N VAL A 9 10.46 -6.35 18.96
CA VAL A 9 11.23 -7.38 18.27
C VAL A 9 12.24 -6.69 17.35
N LEU A 10 13.52 -6.78 17.70
CA LEU A 10 14.62 -6.27 16.89
C LEU A 10 15.36 -7.43 16.24
N VAL A 11 15.45 -7.43 14.92
CA VAL A 11 16.06 -8.52 14.16
C VAL A 11 17.22 -7.99 13.35
N THR A 12 18.40 -8.57 13.61
CA THR A 12 19.69 -8.19 13.01
C THR A 12 20.46 -9.43 12.56
N GLU A 13 19.76 -10.45 12.07
CA GLU A 13 20.35 -11.59 11.35
C GLU A 13 19.87 -11.63 9.88
N PRO A 14 20.72 -12.05 8.91
CA PRO A 14 20.35 -12.16 7.50
C PRO A 14 19.33 -13.27 7.25
N ASP A 15 18.48 -13.09 6.23
CA ASP A 15 17.39 -14.00 5.87
C ASP A 15 16.47 -14.38 7.07
N PRO A 16 16.06 -13.43 7.94
CA PRO A 16 15.35 -13.81 9.15
C PRO A 16 13.92 -14.23 8.85
N VAL A 17 13.44 -15.22 9.60
CA VAL A 17 12.00 -15.56 9.64
C VAL A 17 11.45 -15.15 11.00
N VAL A 18 10.69 -14.07 11.02
CA VAL A 18 10.15 -13.44 12.22
C VAL A 18 8.69 -13.81 12.37
N LEU A 19 8.35 -14.47 13.47
CA LEU A 19 6.97 -14.83 13.82
C LEU A 19 6.62 -14.08 15.09
N VAL A 20 5.66 -13.17 15.02
CA VAL A 20 5.23 -12.40 16.20
C VAL A 20 3.79 -12.71 16.53
N ALA A 21 3.60 -13.19 17.75
CA ALA A 21 2.32 -13.58 18.32
C ALA A 21 2.15 -12.97 19.72
N GLU A 22 2.50 -11.68 19.86
CA GLU A 22 2.23 -10.88 21.05
C GLU A 22 1.45 -9.61 20.66
N PRO A 23 0.51 -9.10 21.49
CA PRO A 23 -0.31 -7.92 21.19
C PRO A 23 0.51 -6.63 21.12
N ASP A 24 0.04 -5.68 20.31
CA ASP A 24 0.68 -4.38 20.08
C ASP A 24 2.19 -4.46 19.74
N PRO A 25 2.64 -5.40 18.87
CA PRO A 25 4.08 -5.60 18.68
C PRO A 25 4.70 -4.53 17.81
N VAL A 26 5.92 -4.11 18.18
CA VAL A 26 6.79 -3.30 17.32
C VAL A 26 7.88 -4.19 16.76
N VAL A 27 7.80 -4.48 15.47
CA VAL A 27 8.78 -5.28 14.73
C VAL A 27 9.68 -4.35 13.94
N VAL A 28 10.99 -4.42 14.19
CA VAL A 28 12.00 -3.70 13.41
C VAL A 28 12.99 -4.69 12.85
N VAL A 29 13.04 -4.77 11.52
CA VAL A 29 13.98 -5.65 10.81
C VAL A 29 14.94 -4.79 9.99
N THR A 30 16.23 -5.03 10.21
CA THR A 30 17.32 -4.30 9.55
C THR A 30 18.31 -5.27 8.89
N GLU A 31 17.83 -6.41 8.40
CA GLU A 31 18.65 -7.32 7.58
C GLU A 31 17.91 -7.77 6.31
N PRO A 32 18.64 -8.09 5.22
CA PRO A 32 18.07 -8.39 3.91
C PRO A 32 17.26 -9.69 3.89
N ASP A 33 16.37 -9.77 2.90
CA ASP A 33 15.49 -10.91 2.63
C ASP A 33 14.62 -11.36 3.83
N PRO A 34 14.05 -10.45 4.65
CA PRO A 34 13.30 -10.87 5.82
C PRO A 34 11.90 -11.37 5.47
N VAL A 35 11.47 -12.41 6.16
CA VAL A 35 10.08 -12.86 6.16
C VAL A 35 9.46 -12.53 7.51
N VAL A 36 8.56 -11.55 7.53
CA VAL A 36 7.85 -11.10 8.73
C VAL A 36 6.40 -11.56 8.67
N LEU A 37 6.00 -12.33 9.68
CA LEU A 37 4.63 -12.76 9.90
C LEU A 37 4.17 -12.26 11.26
N VAL A 38 3.12 -11.44 11.26
CA VAL A 38 2.50 -10.91 12.49
C VAL A 38 1.04 -11.33 12.55
N THR A 39 0.66 -11.93 13.68
CA THR A 39 -0.69 -12.48 13.93
C THR A 39 -1.27 -11.99 15.26
N GLU A 40 -0.93 -10.77 15.68
CA GLU A 40 -1.62 -10.11 16.81
C GLU A 40 -2.00 -8.67 16.45
N PRO A 41 -3.05 -8.10 17.09
CA PRO A 41 -3.63 -6.80 16.74
C PRO A 41 -2.69 -5.63 17.00
N ASP A 42 -2.99 -4.53 16.30
CA ASP A 42 -2.29 -3.24 16.38
C ASP A 42 -0.76 -3.33 16.12
N PRO A 43 -0.26 -4.13 15.17
CA PRO A 43 1.17 -4.28 14.97
C PRO A 43 1.77 -3.08 14.22
N VAL A 44 2.99 -2.72 14.62
CA VAL A 44 3.84 -1.78 13.88
C VAL A 44 5.02 -2.55 13.30
N VAL A 45 5.06 -2.67 11.98
CA VAL A 45 6.14 -3.36 11.25
C VAL A 45 6.96 -2.34 10.48
N LEU A 46 8.24 -2.23 10.83
CA LEU A 46 9.23 -1.40 10.16
C LEU A 46 10.29 -2.31 9.53
N VAL A 47 10.39 -2.27 8.21
CA VAL A 47 11.42 -3.01 7.47
C VAL A 47 12.21 -2.05 6.60
N ALA A 48 13.52 -2.07 6.78
CA ALA A 48 14.44 -1.15 6.11
C ALA A 48 15.58 -1.92 5.43
N GLU A 49 15.29 -3.05 4.79
CA GLU A 49 16.24 -3.86 4.02
C GLU A 49 15.59 -4.51 2.79
N PRO A 50 16.36 -4.85 1.74
CA PRO A 50 15.83 -5.25 0.44
C PRO A 50 15.11 -6.61 0.47
N ASP A 51 14.24 -6.81 -0.53
CA ASP A 51 13.48 -8.03 -0.78
C ASP A 51 12.62 -8.53 0.41
N PRO A 52 11.97 -7.67 1.22
CA PRO A 52 11.21 -8.12 2.37
C PRO A 52 9.86 -8.70 1.98
N VAL A 53 9.45 -9.76 2.68
CA VAL A 53 8.10 -10.32 2.62
C VAL A 53 7.41 -10.05 3.95
N VAL A 54 6.42 -9.17 3.95
CA VAL A 54 5.62 -8.81 5.13
C VAL A 54 4.21 -9.34 4.97
N VAL A 55 3.78 -10.18 5.91
CA VAL A 55 2.42 -10.69 6.00
C VAL A 55 1.84 -10.30 7.35
N VAL A 56 0.76 -9.52 7.32
CA VAL A 56 0.03 -9.13 8.52
C VAL A 56 -1.43 -9.57 8.39
N ALA A 57 -1.89 -10.29 9.40
CA ALA A 57 -3.21 -10.91 9.42
C ALA A 57 -3.97 -10.56 10.70
N GLU A 58 -3.83 -9.32 11.20
CA GLU A 58 -4.59 -8.80 12.35
C GLU A 58 -4.94 -7.31 12.15
N PRO A 59 -6.01 -6.79 12.82
CA PRO A 59 -6.58 -5.47 12.57
C PRO A 59 -5.65 -4.31 12.96
N ASP A 60 -5.92 -3.15 12.37
CA ASP A 60 -5.24 -1.88 12.59
C ASP A 60 -3.69 -1.91 12.39
N PRO A 61 -3.14 -2.65 11.41
CA PRO A 61 -1.69 -2.73 11.25
C PRO A 61 -1.11 -1.48 10.62
N VAL A 62 0.09 -1.10 11.09
CA VAL A 62 0.94 -0.09 10.45
C VAL A 62 2.17 -0.76 9.87
N VAL A 63 2.27 -0.79 8.55
CA VAL A 63 3.39 -1.37 7.81
C VAL A 63 4.15 -0.25 7.10
N VAL A 64 5.43 -0.11 7.41
CA VAL A 64 6.34 0.81 6.72
C VAL A 64 7.51 0.02 6.16
N VAL A 65 7.69 0.11 4.85
CA VAL A 65 8.81 -0.54 4.14
C VAL A 65 9.57 0.49 3.32
N THR A 66 10.89 0.55 3.51
CA THR A 66 11.75 1.58 2.92
C THR A 66 12.96 1.00 2.19
N GLU A 67 12.86 -0.21 1.63
CA GLU A 67 13.92 -0.82 0.78
C GLU A 67 13.28 -1.57 -0.43
N PRO A 68 14.04 -1.83 -1.53
CA PRO A 68 13.49 -2.23 -2.83
C PRO A 68 12.89 -3.64 -2.87
N ASP A 69 12.06 -3.87 -3.90
CA ASP A 69 11.39 -5.15 -4.19
C ASP A 69 10.52 -5.74 -3.04
N PRO A 70 9.79 -4.93 -2.24
CA PRO A 70 9.04 -5.46 -1.12
C PRO A 70 7.74 -6.14 -1.57
N VAL A 71 7.38 -7.22 -0.89
CA VAL A 71 6.07 -7.87 -0.98
C VAL A 71 5.32 -7.67 0.33
N VAL A 72 4.26 -6.86 0.29
CA VAL A 72 3.40 -6.58 1.45
C VAL A 72 2.03 -7.18 1.21
N VAL A 73 1.60 -8.07 2.11
CA VAL A 73 0.27 -8.68 2.11
C VAL A 73 -0.40 -8.36 3.44
N VAL A 74 -1.54 -7.67 3.37
CA VAL A 74 -2.36 -7.35 4.55
C VAL A 74 -3.77 -7.84 4.33
N THR A 75 -4.27 -8.62 5.29
CA THR A 75 -5.58 -9.30 5.18
C THR A 75 -6.48 -9.01 6.37
N GLU A 76 -6.37 -7.83 7.01
CA GLU A 76 -7.25 -7.42 8.12
C GLU A 76 -7.62 -5.92 8.04
N PRO A 77 -8.73 -5.47 8.70
CA PRO A 77 -9.30 -4.13 8.56
C PRO A 77 -8.39 -2.97 8.97
N ASP A 78 -8.72 -1.78 8.43
CA ASP A 78 -8.10 -0.49 8.75
C ASP A 78 -6.55 -0.44 8.60
N PRO A 79 -5.94 -1.10 7.60
CA PRO A 79 -4.48 -1.13 7.49
C PRO A 79 -3.92 0.19 6.96
N VAL A 80 -2.76 0.59 7.50
CA VAL A 80 -1.94 1.67 6.96
C VAL A 80 -0.65 1.09 6.39
N VAL A 81 -0.52 1.13 5.07
CA VAL A 81 0.64 0.63 4.34
C VAL A 81 1.37 1.80 3.67
N VAL A 82 2.64 1.99 4.02
CA VAL A 82 3.52 2.99 3.42
C VAL A 82 4.73 2.29 2.83
N VAL A 83 4.92 2.43 1.53
CA VAL A 83 6.06 1.88 0.81
C VAL A 83 6.75 2.98 0.02
N THR A 84 8.05 3.14 0.20
CA THR A 84 8.81 4.27 -0.38
C THR A 84 10.02 3.81 -1.19
N GLU A 85 9.93 2.67 -1.88
CA GLU A 85 11.05 2.07 -2.65
C GLU A 85 10.56 1.31 -3.90
N PRO A 86 11.42 1.08 -4.91
CA PRO A 86 11.01 0.66 -6.26
C PRO A 86 10.51 -0.78 -6.32
N ASP A 87 9.73 -1.06 -7.37
CA ASP A 87 9.14 -2.36 -7.70
C ASP A 87 8.29 -3.02 -6.57
N PRO A 88 7.51 -2.27 -5.76
CA PRO A 88 6.78 -2.87 -4.66
C PRO A 88 5.54 -3.62 -5.13
N VAL A 89 5.24 -4.73 -4.47
CA VAL A 89 3.98 -5.46 -4.61
C VAL A 89 3.18 -5.33 -3.33
N VAL A 90 2.08 -4.60 -3.39
CA VAL A 90 1.17 -4.39 -2.26
C VAL A 90 -0.17 -5.03 -2.56
N VAL A 91 -0.59 -5.96 -1.70
CA VAL A 91 -1.89 -6.62 -1.75
C VAL A 91 -2.63 -6.38 -0.45
N VAL A 92 -3.80 -5.75 -0.54
CA VAL A 92 -4.67 -5.49 0.61
C VAL A 92 -6.07 -5.99 0.30
N THR A 93 -6.61 -6.83 1.19
CA THR A 93 -7.89 -7.51 0.95
C THR A 93 -8.90 -7.31 2.08
N GLU A 94 -8.89 -6.17 2.76
CA GLU A 94 -9.78 -5.85 3.89
C GLU A 94 -10.20 -4.36 3.89
N PRO A 95 -11.31 -3.98 4.56
CA PRO A 95 -11.96 -2.67 4.41
C PRO A 95 -11.16 -1.50 4.99
N ASP A 96 -11.49 -0.29 4.49
CA ASP A 96 -10.92 0.99 4.90
C ASP A 96 -9.37 1.10 4.81
N PRO A 97 -8.68 0.51 3.79
CA PRO A 97 -7.24 0.54 3.74
C PRO A 97 -6.69 1.89 3.30
N VAL A 98 -5.58 2.30 3.89
CA VAL A 98 -4.78 3.45 3.45
C VAL A 98 -3.46 2.94 2.88
N VAL A 99 -3.29 3.07 1.57
CA VAL A 99 -2.09 2.64 0.85
C VAL A 99 -1.40 3.85 0.24
N VAL A 100 -0.14 4.07 0.61
CA VAL A 100 0.72 5.13 0.06
C VAL A 100 1.96 4.49 -0.54
N VAL A 101 2.18 4.74 -1.83
CA VAL A 101 3.37 4.26 -2.56
C VAL A 101 4.04 5.41 -3.30
N THR A 102 5.34 5.59 -3.09
CA THR A 102 6.09 6.75 -3.60
C THR A 102 7.39 6.39 -4.32
N GLU A 103 7.52 5.21 -4.93
CA GLU A 103 8.65 4.88 -5.83
C GLU A 103 8.20 4.09 -7.11
N PRO A 104 9.03 3.95 -8.17
CA PRO A 104 8.60 3.55 -9.51
C PRO A 104 8.16 2.08 -9.64
N ASP A 105 7.41 1.81 -10.72
CA ASP A 105 6.91 0.48 -11.12
C ASP A 105 6.07 -0.28 -10.04
N PRO A 106 5.22 0.39 -9.23
CA PRO A 106 4.50 -0.30 -8.17
C PRO A 106 3.32 -1.12 -8.71
N VAL A 107 3.07 -2.28 -8.08
CA VAL A 107 1.87 -3.09 -8.27
C VAL A 107 1.03 -3.03 -7.00
N VAL A 108 -0.11 -2.35 -7.08
CA VAL A 108 -1.05 -2.20 -5.96
C VAL A 108 -2.37 -2.90 -6.32
N VAL A 109 -2.77 -3.85 -5.48
CA VAL A 109 -4.05 -4.55 -5.60
C VAL A 109 -4.84 -4.36 -4.30
N VAL A 110 -6.02 -3.76 -4.42
CA VAL A 110 -6.96 -3.57 -3.31
C VAL A 110 -8.33 -4.13 -3.69
N SER A 111 -8.93 -4.93 -2.81
CA SER A 111 -10.16 -5.66 -3.15
C SER A 111 -11.30 -5.52 -2.14
N GLU A 112 -11.40 -4.39 -1.45
CA GLU A 112 -12.35 -4.17 -0.36
C GLU A 112 -12.81 -2.70 -0.27
N PRO A 113 -13.91 -2.38 0.44
CA PRO A 113 -14.61 -1.08 0.34
C PRO A 113 -13.86 0.08 0.99
N ASP A 114 -14.22 1.29 0.56
CA ASP A 114 -13.70 2.59 1.03
C ASP A 114 -12.16 2.74 1.00
N PRO A 115 -11.42 2.20 0.00
CA PRO A 115 -9.97 2.27 0.02
C PRO A 115 -9.45 3.66 -0.36
N VAL A 116 -8.40 4.10 0.34
CA VAL A 116 -7.62 5.30 0.00
C VAL A 116 -6.27 4.86 -0.56
N VAL A 117 -6.09 5.03 -1.86
CA VAL A 117 -4.86 4.66 -2.56
C VAL A 117 -4.20 5.91 -3.15
N LEU A 118 -2.96 6.17 -2.74
CA LEU A 118 -2.14 7.26 -3.25
C LEU A 118 -0.85 6.70 -3.83
N VAL A 119 -0.65 6.93 -5.14
CA VAL A 119 0.55 6.50 -5.87
C VAL A 119 1.11 7.70 -6.63
N THR A 120 2.40 8.01 -6.45
CA THR A 120 2.98 9.26 -6.98
C THR A 120 4.13 9.06 -7.95
N GLU A 121 4.12 8.06 -8.83
CA GLU A 121 5.33 7.61 -9.54
C GLU A 121 5.08 7.01 -10.93
N PRO A 122 6.11 6.83 -11.79
CA PRO A 122 5.94 6.35 -13.16
C PRO A 122 5.58 4.86 -13.25
N ASP A 123 4.85 4.52 -14.32
CA ASP A 123 4.45 3.15 -14.70
C ASP A 123 3.69 2.31 -13.63
N PRO A 124 2.82 2.90 -12.77
CA PRO A 124 2.17 2.13 -11.71
C PRO A 124 1.03 1.27 -12.26
N VAL A 125 0.89 0.07 -11.69
CA VAL A 125 -0.26 -0.82 -11.92
C VAL A 125 -1.13 -0.81 -10.67
N VAL A 126 -2.31 -0.19 -10.76
CA VAL A 126 -3.27 -0.10 -9.66
C VAL A 126 -4.56 -0.82 -10.04
N VAL A 127 -4.95 -1.80 -9.23
CA VAL A 127 -6.20 -2.55 -9.37
C VAL A 127 -7.02 -2.37 -8.10
N VAL A 128 -8.22 -1.81 -8.23
CA VAL A 128 -9.19 -1.66 -7.13
C VAL A 128 -10.50 -2.35 -7.52
N THR A 129 -11.17 -3.06 -6.62
CA THR A 129 -12.31 -3.93 -7.02
C THR A 129 -13.61 -3.81 -6.21
N GLU A 130 -13.80 -2.78 -5.39
CA GLU A 130 -14.92 -2.69 -4.41
C GLU A 130 -15.35 -1.24 -4.14
N PRO A 131 -16.54 -0.96 -3.53
CA PRO A 131 -17.22 0.34 -3.57
C PRO A 131 -16.46 1.52 -2.91
N ASP A 132 -16.72 2.72 -3.42
CA ASP A 132 -16.37 4.04 -2.86
C ASP A 132 -14.85 4.35 -2.70
N PRO A 133 -13.96 3.99 -3.64
CA PRO A 133 -12.55 4.25 -3.51
C PRO A 133 -12.20 5.72 -3.73
N VAL A 134 -11.13 6.12 -3.08
CA VAL A 134 -10.38 7.33 -3.39
C VAL A 134 -9.02 6.92 -3.95
N VAL A 135 -8.87 6.98 -5.27
CA VAL A 135 -7.58 6.71 -5.92
C VAL A 135 -6.99 7.99 -6.49
N VAL A 136 -5.77 8.31 -6.03
CA VAL A 136 -4.95 9.41 -6.52
C VAL A 136 -3.70 8.82 -7.16
N VAL A 137 -3.54 9.04 -8.47
CA VAL A 137 -2.32 8.66 -9.20
C VAL A 137 -1.75 9.89 -9.89
N THR A 138 -0.49 10.21 -9.60
CA THR A 138 0.20 11.38 -10.17
C THR A 138 1.53 10.92 -10.77
N GLU A 139 1.63 10.79 -12.10
CA GLU A 139 2.88 10.60 -12.91
C GLU A 139 2.58 9.96 -14.30
N PRO A 140 3.57 9.77 -15.21
CA PRO A 140 3.33 9.19 -16.54
C PRO A 140 3.00 7.68 -16.53
N ASP A 141 2.28 7.26 -17.58
CA ASP A 141 2.02 5.88 -17.97
C ASP A 141 1.35 4.93 -16.94
N PRO A 142 0.38 5.36 -16.11
CA PRO A 142 -0.25 4.48 -15.15
C PRO A 142 -1.29 3.55 -15.80
N VAL A 143 -1.32 2.30 -15.34
CA VAL A 143 -2.39 1.34 -15.61
C VAL A 143 -3.31 1.27 -14.39
N VAL A 144 -4.48 1.90 -14.50
CA VAL A 144 -5.48 1.89 -13.42
C VAL A 144 -6.72 1.12 -13.88
N VAL A 145 -7.06 0.07 -13.15
CA VAL A 145 -8.28 -0.73 -13.33
C VAL A 145 -9.14 -0.62 -12.10
N VAL A 146 -10.37 -0.14 -12.26
CA VAL A 146 -11.34 -0.15 -11.16
C VAL A 146 -12.71 -0.61 -11.60
N THR A 147 -13.39 -1.41 -10.76
CA THR A 147 -14.61 -2.14 -11.12
C THR A 147 -15.75 -1.96 -10.12
N GLU A 148 -16.59 -0.91 -10.26
CA GLU A 148 -17.66 -0.61 -9.28
C GLU A 148 -18.59 0.58 -9.65
N PRO A 149 -19.67 0.83 -8.87
CA PRO A 149 -20.44 2.07 -8.90
C PRO A 149 -19.84 3.23 -8.05
N ASP A 150 -19.94 4.47 -8.55
CA ASP A 150 -19.68 5.74 -7.84
C ASP A 150 -18.26 6.06 -7.31
N PRO A 151 -17.16 5.71 -8.01
CA PRO A 151 -15.83 5.98 -7.49
C PRO A 151 -15.36 7.45 -7.61
N ILE A 152 -14.46 7.87 -6.70
CA ILE A 152 -13.78 9.17 -6.75
C ILE A 152 -12.33 8.96 -7.23
N TYR A 153 -12.02 9.52 -8.40
CA TYR A 153 -10.65 9.48 -8.94
C TYR A 153 -10.07 10.87 -9.18
N ALA A 154 -8.81 11.02 -8.81
CA ALA A 154 -7.96 12.11 -9.26
C ALA A 154 -6.72 11.50 -9.93
N ILE A 155 -6.76 11.39 -11.26
CA ILE A 155 -5.61 10.93 -12.04
C ILE A 155 -5.03 12.14 -12.77
N SER A 156 -3.80 12.51 -12.43
CA SER A 156 -3.06 13.55 -13.15
C SER A 156 -1.96 12.90 -13.98
N PHE A 157 -2.15 12.90 -15.30
CA PHE A 157 -1.16 12.41 -16.26
C PHE A 157 -0.34 13.60 -16.79
N SER A 158 0.98 13.46 -16.80
CA SER A 158 1.87 14.41 -17.49
C SER A 158 2.05 14.09 -18.99
N SER A 159 1.49 12.98 -19.49
CA SER A 159 1.61 12.51 -20.88
C SER A 159 0.27 12.02 -21.47
N LEU A 160 0.02 12.26 -22.76
CA LEU A 160 -1.29 12.13 -23.44
C LEU A 160 -1.49 10.83 -24.24
N GLU A 161 -0.88 9.71 -23.88
CA GLU A 161 -1.02 8.48 -24.66
C GLU A 161 -1.00 7.26 -23.74
N GLN A 162 -2.14 6.73 -23.24
CA GLN A 162 -2.38 5.31 -22.86
C GLN A 162 -3.86 5.01 -22.51
N PRO A 163 -4.34 3.76 -22.64
CA PRO A 163 -5.75 3.41 -22.64
C PRO A 163 -6.31 3.18 -21.22
N VAL A 164 -7.18 4.07 -20.75
CA VAL A 164 -8.07 3.70 -19.64
C VAL A 164 -9.14 2.74 -20.19
N ALA A 165 -9.07 1.45 -19.85
CA ALA A 165 -10.11 0.49 -20.18
C ALA A 165 -11.34 0.71 -19.28
N LYS A 166 -12.12 1.75 -19.57
CA LYS A 166 -13.37 2.06 -18.85
C LYS A 166 -14.52 1.21 -19.37
N THR A 167 -15.11 0.38 -18.51
CA THR A 167 -16.48 -0.11 -18.70
C THR A 167 -17.39 0.48 -17.63
N SER A 168 -17.63 1.80 -17.66
CA SER A 168 -18.90 2.48 -17.31
C SER A 168 -18.73 4.01 -17.11
N ASN A 169 -19.87 4.71 -17.16
CA ASN A 169 -20.08 6.15 -17.42
C ASN A 169 -19.56 7.17 -16.38
N PHE A 170 -19.00 8.29 -16.88
CA PHE A 170 -18.97 9.71 -16.42
C PHE A 170 -18.86 10.05 -14.91
N LEU A 171 -17.92 10.91 -14.45
CA LEU A 171 -17.89 12.39 -14.56
C LEU A 171 -16.46 12.92 -14.26
N PHE A 172 -15.97 13.91 -15.00
CA PHE A 172 -14.70 14.60 -14.72
C PHE A 172 -14.95 15.89 -13.91
N PRO A 173 -14.30 16.15 -12.76
CA PRO A 173 -14.15 17.51 -12.28
C PRO A 173 -12.99 18.17 -13.03
N LEU A 174 -13.30 19.05 -13.96
CA LEU A 174 -12.34 20.03 -14.48
C LEU A 174 -12.00 21.01 -13.35
N SER A 175 -10.77 20.98 -12.83
CA SER A 175 -10.20 22.13 -12.15
C SER A 175 -9.14 22.76 -13.04
N ASN A 176 -9.52 23.88 -13.63
CA ASN A 176 -8.70 24.70 -14.52
C ASN A 176 -7.48 25.28 -13.79
N GLY A 177 -6.34 25.34 -14.49
CA GLY A 177 -5.47 26.51 -14.46
C GLY A 177 -3.97 26.25 -14.29
N ASN A 178 -3.24 26.17 -15.42
CA ASN A 178 -2.32 27.24 -15.85
C ASN A 178 -1.55 26.87 -17.12
N CYS A 179 -2.10 27.22 -18.29
CA CYS A 179 -1.27 27.66 -19.42
C CYS A 179 -1.64 29.11 -19.71
N TRP A 180 -0.79 30.03 -19.27
CA TRP A 180 -0.80 31.41 -19.76
C TRP A 180 0.03 31.47 -21.04
N VAL A 181 -0.64 31.89 -22.12
CA VAL A 181 -0.21 32.41 -23.44
C VAL A 181 1.15 31.96 -23.97
#